data_AF-A0A7R7E6L4-F1
#
_entry.id   AF-A0A7R7E6L4-F1
#
_cell.length_a   1.000
_cell.length_b   1.000
_cell.length_c   1.000
_cell.angle_alpha   90.00
_cell.angle_beta   90.00
_cell.angle_gamma   90.00
#
_symmetry.space_group_name_H-M   'P 1'
#
loop_
_entity.id
_entity.type
_entity.pdbx_description
1 polymer ?
#
loop_
_entity_poly.entity_id
_entity_poly.type
_entity_poly.pdbx_seq_one_letter_code
_entity_poly.pdbx_strand_id
1 'polypeptide(L)'
;MEALPGVPDKVVRACQDAIEQAAAKFGAAIVRVSSAGSIRRLSQRKISAPIQVSIDYMHQGRVETRQAPVGCELNAKGSVIGLT
;
A
#
# COMPACT_ATOMS: atom_id res chain seq x y z
N MET A 1 -18.84 -13.12 10.39
CA MET A 1 -17.94 -12.10 10.99
C MET A 1 -17.69 -11.05 9.91
N GLU A 2 -18.53 -10.01 9.86
CA GLU A 2 -18.39 -8.94 8.87
C GLU A 2 -17.44 -7.88 9.42
N ALA A 3 -16.14 -8.08 9.21
CA ALA A 3 -15.15 -7.05 9.47
C ALA A 3 -14.86 -6.33 8.17
N LEU A 4 -15.61 -5.28 7.82
CA LEU A 4 -15.10 -4.25 6.92
C LEU A 4 -15.67 -2.88 7.30
N PRO A 5 -14.84 -2.04 7.94
CA PRO A 5 -14.67 -0.69 7.43
C PRO A 5 -13.17 -0.40 7.28
N GLY A 6 -12.52 -1.20 6.45
CA GLY A 6 -11.08 -1.15 6.23
C GLY A 6 -10.70 -1.89 4.96
N VAL A 7 -9.45 -1.73 4.55
CA VAL A 7 -8.84 -2.53 3.49
C VAL A 7 -8.57 -3.93 4.06
N PRO A 8 -9.04 -5.02 3.42
CA PRO A 8 -8.77 -6.38 3.87
C PRO A 8 -7.27 -6.66 3.95
N ASP A 9 -6.81 -7.45 4.92
CA ASP A 9 -5.38 -7.74 5.13
C ASP A 9 -4.70 -8.31 3.88
N LYS A 10 -5.39 -9.16 3.12
CA LYS A 10 -4.89 -9.69 1.85
C LYS A 10 -4.55 -8.59 0.83
N VAL A 11 -5.34 -7.51 0.83
CA VAL A 11 -5.14 -6.35 -0.04
C VAL A 11 -4.03 -5.49 0.51
N VAL A 12 -4.02 -5.21 1.82
CA VAL A 12 -2.92 -4.50 2.50
C VAL A 12 -1.58 -5.15 2.17
N ARG A 13 -1.48 -6.48 2.28
CA ARG A 13 -0.26 -7.23 1.99
C ARG A 13 0.13 -7.16 0.51
N ALA A 14 -0.81 -7.32 -0.41
CA ALA A 14 -0.51 -7.16 -1.84
C ALA A 14 0.02 -5.76 -2.18
N CYS A 15 -0.53 -4.73 -1.54
CA CYS A 15 -0.05 -3.35 -1.69
C CYS A 15 1.33 -3.17 -1.06
N GLN A 16 1.59 -3.77 0.10
CA GLN A 16 2.90 -3.78 0.73
C GLN A 16 3.95 -4.40 -0.20
N ASP A 17 3.71 -5.58 -0.76
CA ASP A 17 4.64 -6.25 -1.67
C ASP A 17 4.94 -5.39 -2.91
N ALA A 18 3.94 -4.68 -3.44
CA ALA A 18 4.11 -3.78 -4.58
C ALA A 18 4.92 -2.53 -4.23
N ILE A 19 4.69 -1.96 -3.03
CA ILE A 19 5.45 -0.81 -2.55
C ILE A 19 6.88 -1.20 -2.22
N GLU A 20 7.13 -2.36 -1.59
CA GLU A 20 8.46 -2.88 -1.33
C GLU A 20 9.28 -3.02 -2.62
N GLN A 21 8.68 -3.58 -3.68
CA GLN A 21 9.33 -3.67 -4.99
C GLN A 21 9.64 -2.30 -5.62
N ALA A 22 8.74 -1.34 -5.47
CA ALA A 22 8.97 0.02 -5.95
C ALA A 22 10.05 0.74 -5.13
N ALA A 23 10.01 0.59 -3.81
CA ALA A 23 10.88 1.25 -2.83
C ALA A 23 12.30 0.65 -2.79
N ALA A 24 12.46 -0.64 -3.13
CA ALA A 24 13.76 -1.29 -3.28
C ALA A 24 14.69 -0.54 -4.25
N LYS A 25 14.12 0.05 -5.32
CA LYS A 25 14.88 0.87 -6.29
C LYS A 25 15.46 2.14 -5.68
N PHE A 26 14.92 2.60 -4.56
CA PHE A 26 15.32 3.83 -3.86
C PHE A 26 16.14 3.55 -2.60
N GLY A 27 16.53 2.28 -2.35
CA GLY A 27 17.28 1.90 -1.15
C GLY A 27 16.44 1.92 0.14
N ALA A 28 15.12 1.75 0.03
CA ALA A 28 14.25 1.62 1.19
C ALA A 28 14.62 0.39 2.03
N ALA A 29 14.62 0.56 3.36
CA ALA A 29 15.02 -0.49 4.30
C ALA A 29 13.83 -1.20 4.92
N ILE A 30 12.77 -0.47 5.26
CA ILE A 30 11.58 -1.04 5.91
C ILE A 30 10.33 -0.35 5.35
N VAL A 31 9.40 -1.14 4.84
CA VAL A 31 8.08 -0.66 4.40
C VAL A 31 7.03 -1.17 5.36
N ARG A 32 6.14 -0.26 5.79
CA ARG A 32 5.00 -0.56 6.65
C ARG A 32 3.75 -0.01 6.01
N VAL A 33 2.74 -0.85 5.87
CA VAL A 33 1.45 -0.49 5.28
C VAL A 33 0.34 -0.79 6.26
N SER A 34 -0.61 0.12 6.38
CA SER A 34 -1.82 -0.05 7.19
C SER A 34 -3.03 0.45 6.41
N SER A 35 -4.23 -0.04 6.76
CA SER A 35 -5.45 0.46 6.13
C SER A 35 -5.69 1.93 6.53
N ALA A 36 -5.99 2.78 5.55
CA ALA A 36 -6.36 4.18 5.76
C ALA A 36 -7.85 4.45 5.52
N GLY A 37 -8.68 3.41 5.42
CA GLY A 37 -10.11 3.55 5.18
C GLY A 37 -10.71 2.39 4.37
N SER A 38 -11.87 2.64 3.80
CA SER A 38 -12.64 1.63 3.06
C SER A 38 -12.26 1.59 1.58
N ILE A 39 -12.30 0.39 0.98
CA ILE A 39 -12.09 0.23 -0.46
C ILE A 39 -13.13 1.04 -1.24
N ARG A 40 -12.65 1.79 -2.24
CA ARG A 40 -13.47 2.53 -3.20
C ARG A 40 -13.48 1.78 -4.53
N ARG A 41 -14.66 1.49 -5.07
CA ARG A 41 -14.76 0.89 -6.41
C ARG A 41 -14.57 1.98 -7.46
N LEU A 42 -13.53 1.87 -8.28
CA LEU A 42 -13.28 2.80 -9.38
C LEU A 42 -14.04 2.37 -10.65
N SER A 43 -14.19 1.07 -10.88
CA SER A 43 -14.92 0.49 -12.02
C SER A 43 -15.33 -0.96 -11.73
N GLN A 44 -16.09 -1.59 -12.63
CA GLN A 44 -16.51 -3.00 -12.49
C GLN A 44 -15.36 -3.98 -12.25
N ARG A 45 -14.14 -3.67 -12.73
CA ARG A 45 -12.95 -4.53 -12.59
C ARG A 45 -11.80 -3.89 -11.82
N LYS A 46 -12.02 -2.70 -11.23
CA LYS A 46 -10.96 -1.90 -10.60
C LYS A 46 -11.43 -1.34 -9.27
N ILE A 47 -10.63 -1.54 -8.23
CA ILE A 47 -10.84 -0.97 -6.90
C ILE A 47 -9.62 -0.16 -6.50
N SER A 48 -9.83 0.84 -5.65
CA SER A 48 -8.78 1.59 -4.97
C SER A 48 -8.90 1.33 -3.47
N ALA A 49 -7.85 0.81 -2.88
CA ALA A 49 -7.72 0.55 -1.46
C ALA A 49 -6.89 1.68 -0.84
N PRO A 50 -7.50 2.59 -0.05
CA PRO A 50 -6.74 3.63 0.63
C PRO A 50 -5.90 3.01 1.75
N ILE A 51 -4.59 3.19 1.66
CA ILE A 51 -3.62 2.68 2.63
C ILE A 51 -2.72 3.81 3.12
N GLN A 52 -2.26 3.71 4.35
CA GLN A 52 -1.22 4.56 4.89
C GLN A 52 0.10 3.81 4.80
N VAL A 53 1.07 4.42 4.14
CA VAL A 53 2.40 3.86 3.92
C VAL A 53 3.39 4.61 4.79
N SER A 54 4.31 3.87 5.40
CA SER A 54 5.49 4.41 6.08
C SER A 54 6.72 3.68 5.54
N ILE A 55 7.68 4.42 5.03
CA ILE A 55 8.92 3.87 4.47
C ILE A 55 10.08 4.47 5.24
N ASP A 56 10.91 3.60 5.81
CA ASP A 56 12.16 3.99 6.44
C ASP A 56 13.29 3.86 5.41
N TYR A 57 13.90 4.99 5.08
CA TYR A 57 15.07 5.06 4.22
C TYR A 57 16.33 5.10 5.07
N MET A 58 17.30 4.25 4.76
CA MET A 58 18.63 4.33 5.33
C MET A 58 19.47 5.26 4.46
N HIS A 59 19.70 6.49 4.93
CA HIS A 59 20.51 7.46 4.23
C HIS A 59 21.66 7.95 5.12
N GLN A 60 22.90 7.65 4.73
CA GLN A 60 24.13 8.12 5.40
C GLN A 60 24.17 7.88 6.91
N GLY A 61 23.71 6.71 7.37
CA GLY A 61 23.69 6.35 8.80
C GLY A 61 22.54 6.97 9.60
N ARG A 62 21.60 7.65 8.94
CA ARG A 62 20.35 8.13 9.54
C ARG A 62 19.16 7.41 8.92
N VAL A 63 18.15 7.17 9.75
CA VAL A 63 16.85 6.66 9.30
C VAL A 63 15.96 7.86 9.01
N GLU A 64 15.48 7.97 7.78
CA GLU A 64 14.45 8.94 7.41
C GLU A 64 13.14 8.18 7.17
N THR A 65 12.16 8.39 8.05
CA THR A 65 10.82 7.82 7.89
C THR A 65 9.95 8.79 7.09
N ARG A 66 9.48 8.34 5.92
CA ARG A 66 8.50 9.08 5.12
C ARG A 66 7.15 8.37 5.19
N GLN A 67 6.11 9.15 5.49
CA GLN A 67 4.75 8.63 5.59
C GLN A 67 3.84 9.37 4.62
N ALA A 68 3.03 8.61 3.88
CA ALA A 68 2.06 9.18 2.95
C ALA A 68 0.84 8.27 2.80
N PRO A 69 -0.38 8.84 2.67
CA PRO A 69 -1.53 8.09 2.19
C PRO A 69 -1.33 7.76 0.71
N VAL A 70 -1.64 6.52 0.33
CA VAL A 70 -1.53 6.01 -1.05
C VAL A 70 -2.82 5.30 -1.42
N GLY A 71 -3.29 5.54 -2.64
CA GLY A 71 -4.34 4.77 -3.28
C GLY A 71 -3.75 3.54 -3.95
N CYS A 72 -3.95 2.35 -3.37
CA CYS A 72 -3.53 1.11 -4.00
C CYS A 72 -4.61 0.61 -4.96
N GLU A 73 -4.35 0.66 -6.27
CA GLU A 73 -5.29 0.21 -7.28
C GLU A 73 -5.12 -1.28 -7.57
N LEU A 74 -6.22 -2.03 -7.47
CA LEU A 74 -6.24 -3.47 -7.73
C LEU A 74 -7.24 -3.83 -8.82
N ASN A 75 -6.90 -4.86 -9.58
CA ASN A 75 -7.82 -5.49 -10.52
C ASN A 75 -8.82 -6.41 -9.80
N ALA A 76 -9.78 -6.95 -10.55
CA ALA A 76 -10.79 -7.89 -10.03
C ALA A 76 -10.21 -9.18 -9.41
N LYS A 77 -8.96 -9.54 -9.73
CA LYS A 77 -8.25 -10.69 -9.13
C LYS A 77 -7.54 -10.33 -7.81
N GLY A 78 -7.59 -9.06 -7.40
CA GLY A 78 -6.88 -8.56 -6.22
C GLY A 78 -5.38 -8.35 -6.45
N SER A 79 -4.92 -8.27 -7.71
CA SER A 79 -3.53 -7.92 -8.01
C SER A 79 -3.40 -6.40 -8.13
N VAL A 80 -2.33 -5.85 -7.55
CA VAL A 80 -2.00 -4.43 -7.65
C VAL A 80 -1.60 -4.11 -9.09
N ILE A 81 -2.20 -3.05 -9.64
CA ILE A 81 -1.97 -2.57 -11.00
C ILE A 81 -1.61 -1.08 -11.04
N GLY A 82 -1.65 -0.40 -9.89
CA GLY A 82 -1.27 1.00 -9.75
C GLY A 82 -1.16 1.42 -8.29
N LEU A 83 -0.38 2.47 -8.04
CA LEU A 83 -0.24 3.16 -6.76
C LEU A 83 -0.39 4.65 -7.06
N THR A 84 -1.29 5.34 -6.37
CA THR A 84 -1.63 6.76 -6.59
C THR A 84 -1.53 7.61 -5.34
#